data_AF-X1IP41-F1
#
_entry.id   AF-X1IP41-F1
#
_cell.length_a   1.000
_cell.length_b   1.000
_cell.length_c   1.000
_cell.angle_alpha   90.00
_cell.angle_beta   90.00
_cell.angle_gamma   90.00
#
_symmetry.space_group_name_H-M   'P 1'
#
loop_
_entity.id
_entity.type
_entity.pdbx_description
1 polymer ?
#
loop_
_entity_poly.entity_id
_entity_poly.type
_entity_poly.pdbx_seq_one_letter_code
_entity_poly.pdbx_strand_id
1 'polypeptide(L)'
;EIFNRYDFTNLNKVEMKWTIMGDDELITEGKYLHLDIPPRRSKAIKLPFPEIKPLPGMEYFLKLSFTLKDEAPPISKGYEVAWEQFKLPFYEPGPKIDLSRLPKLLLDKKGEFFQIKGENFTIAVYKNTGEITSYVFQGTELIKTGPMPNFWRAPTDNDFGWGMPRRLGVWREAGDKRITDKLTAEQISAQEIQIDLVSTLPTASSKYYTTYRIFSSGDIIINNSFEPANTNLPEMPRFGMKMTLPVEFENITWYGRGPHENYWDRKTGA
;
A
#
# COMPACT_ATOMS: atom_id res chain seq x y z
N GLU A 1 -17.38 -19.91 13.03
CA GLU A 1 -18.52 -20.80 12.73
C GLU A 1 -18.62 -20.96 11.22
N ILE A 2 -19.03 -22.12 10.71
CA ILE A 2 -19.27 -22.33 9.27
C ILE A 2 -20.77 -22.49 9.04
N PHE A 3 -21.33 -21.73 8.10
CA PHE A 3 -22.74 -21.83 7.68
C PHE A 3 -22.84 -22.30 6.24
N ASN A 4 -23.58 -23.40 6.01
CA ASN A 4 -23.83 -23.91 4.68
C ASN A 4 -24.95 -23.12 3.99
N ARG A 5 -24.60 -22.35 2.96
CA ARG A 5 -25.54 -21.55 2.15
C ARG A 5 -26.20 -22.31 1.00
N TYR A 6 -25.79 -23.54 0.70
CA TYR A 6 -26.47 -24.36 -0.30
C TYR A 6 -27.89 -24.74 0.15
N ASP A 7 -28.79 -24.91 -0.81
CA ASP A 7 -30.18 -25.34 -0.60
C ASP A 7 -30.34 -26.86 -0.52
N PHE A 8 -29.55 -27.60 -1.30
CA PHE A 8 -29.70 -29.06 -1.44
C PHE A 8 -28.38 -29.83 -1.27
N THR A 9 -27.25 -29.13 -1.16
CA THR A 9 -25.91 -29.75 -1.08
C THR A 9 -25.38 -29.73 0.35
N ASN A 10 -25.02 -30.90 0.89
CA ASN A 10 -24.28 -31.00 2.14
C ASN A 10 -22.80 -30.66 1.91
N LEU A 11 -22.15 -30.00 2.88
CA LEU A 11 -20.71 -29.71 2.81
C LEU A 11 -19.80 -30.95 2.91
N ASN A 12 -20.35 -32.15 3.10
CA ASN A 12 -19.58 -33.39 2.94
C ASN A 12 -19.03 -33.61 1.52
N LYS A 13 -19.51 -32.84 0.53
CA LYS A 13 -18.97 -32.78 -0.83
C LYS A 13 -17.69 -31.95 -0.97
N VAL A 14 -17.34 -31.14 0.03
CA VAL A 14 -16.11 -30.35 0.05
C VAL A 14 -15.21 -30.77 1.20
N GLU A 15 -13.92 -30.48 1.06
CA GLU A 15 -12.94 -30.57 2.12
C GLU A 15 -12.40 -29.18 2.45
N MET A 16 -12.17 -28.94 3.74
CA MET A 16 -11.64 -27.68 4.22
C MET A 16 -10.17 -27.83 4.59
N LYS A 17 -9.33 -26.91 4.14
CA LYS A 17 -7.95 -26.75 4.61
C LYS A 17 -7.81 -25.38 5.30
N TRP A 18 -7.04 -25.33 6.37
CA TRP A 18 -6.65 -24.09 7.00
C TRP A 18 -5.13 -23.91 6.89
N THR A 19 -4.71 -22.67 6.69
CA THR A 19 -3.30 -22.26 6.58
C THR A 19 -3.10 -20.99 7.38
N ILE A 20 -1.94 -20.84 8.02
CA ILE A 20 -1.53 -19.61 8.68
C ILE A 20 -0.27 -19.12 8.00
N MET A 21 -0.37 -17.92 7.43
CA MET A 21 0.74 -17.19 6.83
C MET A 21 1.24 -16.15 7.84
N GLY A 22 2.56 -15.95 7.89
CA GLY A 22 3.23 -14.85 8.56
C GLY A 22 3.94 -14.05 7.49
N ASP A 23 3.49 -12.82 7.25
CA ASP A 23 3.77 -12.08 6.02
C ASP A 23 3.51 -12.95 4.77
N ASP A 24 4.53 -13.23 3.95
CA ASP A 24 4.46 -14.11 2.78
C ASP A 24 4.94 -15.56 3.06
N GLU A 25 5.28 -15.89 4.31
CA GLU A 25 5.78 -17.21 4.71
C GLU A 25 4.69 -18.13 5.29
N LEU A 26 4.69 -19.40 4.88
CA LEU A 26 3.81 -20.41 5.48
C LEU A 26 4.32 -20.80 6.87
N ILE A 27 3.61 -20.41 7.92
CA ILE A 27 3.95 -20.74 9.31
C ILE A 27 3.50 -22.16 9.65
N THR A 28 2.25 -22.49 9.31
CA THR A 28 1.67 -23.80 9.59
C THR A 28 0.39 -24.03 8.80
N GLU A 29 0.03 -25.29 8.60
CA GLU A 29 -1.21 -25.68 7.96
C GLU A 29 -1.81 -26.95 8.57
N GLY A 30 -3.12 -27.09 8.40
CA GLY A 30 -3.85 -28.27 8.82
C GLY A 30 -3.95 -29.33 7.74
N LYS A 31 -4.19 -30.58 8.19
CA LYS A 31 -4.75 -31.62 7.32
C LYS A 31 -6.15 -31.22 6.86
N TYR A 32 -6.59 -31.77 5.74
CA TYR A 32 -7.96 -31.63 5.26
C TYR A 32 -8.97 -32.11 6.31
N LEU A 33 -9.94 -31.26 6.60
CA LEU A 33 -11.02 -31.52 7.53
C LEU A 33 -12.28 -31.90 6.76
N HIS A 34 -12.86 -33.05 7.13
CA HIS A 34 -14.14 -33.48 6.61
C HIS A 34 -15.26 -32.69 7.28
N LEU A 35 -16.10 -32.07 6.46
CA LEU A 35 -17.30 -31.38 6.92
C LEU A 35 -18.52 -32.29 6.76
N ASP A 36 -19.45 -32.22 7.69
CA ASP A 36 -20.80 -32.76 7.53
C ASP A 36 -21.74 -31.71 8.09
N ILE A 37 -22.21 -30.84 7.20
CA ILE A 37 -23.07 -29.70 7.52
C ILE A 37 -24.20 -29.71 6.49
N PRO A 38 -25.41 -30.15 6.88
CA PRO A 38 -26.56 -30.17 5.99
C PRO A 38 -26.88 -28.78 5.40
N PRO A 39 -27.65 -28.72 4.30
CA PRO A 39 -28.12 -27.46 3.73
C PRO A 39 -28.74 -26.54 4.78
N ARG A 40 -28.44 -25.24 4.69
CA ARG A 40 -28.97 -24.19 5.58
C ARG A 40 -28.70 -24.40 7.09
N ARG A 41 -27.65 -25.15 7.45
CA ARG A 41 -27.21 -25.36 8.85
C ARG A 41 -25.82 -24.79 9.10
N SER A 42 -25.48 -24.57 10.38
CA SER A 42 -24.14 -24.16 10.83
C SER A 42 -23.49 -25.19 11.75
N LYS A 43 -22.16 -25.12 11.85
CA LYS A 43 -21.37 -25.88 12.82
C LYS A 43 -20.17 -25.05 13.28
N ALA A 44 -19.93 -25.05 14.59
CA ALA A 44 -18.68 -24.53 15.14
C ALA A 44 -17.56 -25.55 14.90
N ILE A 45 -16.42 -25.08 14.37
CA ILE A 45 -15.22 -25.90 14.17
C ILE A 45 -14.09 -25.28 14.98
N LYS A 46 -13.49 -26.10 15.84
CA LYS A 46 -12.27 -25.73 16.57
C LYS A 46 -11.07 -26.14 15.72
N LEU A 47 -10.25 -25.18 15.33
CA LEU A 47 -9.03 -25.44 14.57
C LEU A 47 -7.89 -25.80 15.54
N PRO A 48 -7.18 -26.92 15.31
CA PRO A 48 -6.11 -27.38 16.20
C PRO A 48 -4.75 -26.80 15.78
N PHE A 49 -4.65 -25.48 15.55
CA PHE A 49 -3.35 -24.87 15.24
C PHE A 49 -2.52 -24.68 16.53
N PRO A 50 -1.18 -24.80 16.46
CA PRO A 50 -0.30 -24.70 17.62
C PRO A 50 -0.26 -23.27 18.17
N GLU A 51 0.34 -23.11 19.36
CA GLU A 51 0.70 -21.77 19.84
C GLU A 51 1.69 -21.12 18.86
N ILE A 52 1.40 -19.88 18.47
CA ILE A 52 2.25 -19.08 17.58
C ILE A 52 2.99 -18.06 18.43
N LYS A 53 4.33 -18.11 18.38
CA LYS A 53 5.19 -17.06 18.94
C LYS A 53 5.38 -15.99 17.87
N PRO A 54 4.85 -14.77 18.06
CA PRO A 54 5.01 -13.71 17.07
C PRO A 54 6.48 -13.39 16.84
N LEU A 55 6.86 -13.11 15.60
CA LEU A 55 8.15 -12.55 15.25
C LEU A 55 8.05 -11.02 15.15
N PRO A 56 9.10 -10.27 15.53
CA PRO A 56 9.10 -8.81 15.44
C PRO A 56 8.76 -8.29 14.04
N GLY A 57 7.72 -7.45 13.94
CA GLY A 57 7.27 -6.80 12.72
C GLY A 57 6.34 -7.63 11.83
N MET A 58 6.14 -8.92 12.13
CA MET A 58 5.40 -9.85 11.27
C MET A 58 3.89 -9.80 11.53
N GLU A 59 3.08 -9.86 10.46
CA GLU A 59 1.63 -9.98 10.54
C GLU A 59 1.16 -11.40 10.21
N TYR A 60 0.14 -11.89 10.92
CA TYR A 60 -0.34 -13.26 10.76
C TYR A 60 -1.77 -13.33 10.23
N PHE A 61 -2.01 -14.18 9.24
CA PHE A 61 -3.31 -14.38 8.61
C PHE A 61 -3.70 -15.86 8.53
N LEU A 62 -4.87 -16.19 9.05
CA LEU A 62 -5.53 -17.49 8.86
C LEU A 62 -6.31 -17.45 7.54
N LYS A 63 -6.02 -18.35 6.60
CA LYS A 63 -6.86 -18.61 5.43
C LYS A 63 -7.57 -19.95 5.59
N LEU A 64 -8.88 -19.95 5.37
CA LEU A 64 -9.71 -21.15 5.21
C LEU A 64 -10.01 -21.33 3.71
N SER A 65 -9.76 -22.53 3.19
CA SER A 65 -9.99 -22.91 1.80
C SER A 65 -10.94 -24.11 1.75
N PHE A 66 -11.93 -24.07 0.85
CA PHE A 66 -12.90 -25.15 0.65
C PHE A 66 -12.80 -25.65 -0.79
N THR A 67 -12.44 -26.92 -0.96
CA THR A 67 -12.20 -27.52 -2.28
C THR A 67 -13.12 -28.71 -2.52
N LEU A 68 -13.46 -28.97 -3.79
CA LEU A 68 -14.28 -30.12 -4.18
C LEU A 68 -13.53 -31.45 -3.95
N LYS A 69 -14.16 -32.41 -3.27
CA LYS A 69 -13.59 -33.76 -3.09
C LYS A 69 -13.63 -34.62 -4.35
N ASP A 70 -14.69 -34.44 -5.12
CA ASP A 70 -15.00 -35.18 -6.34
C ASP A 70 -15.17 -34.20 -7.50
N GLU A 71 -15.02 -34.70 -8.72
CA GLU A 71 -15.32 -33.93 -9.92
C GLU A 71 -16.83 -33.62 -10.01
N ALA A 72 -17.16 -32.41 -10.43
CA ALA A 72 -18.54 -31.98 -10.70
C ALA A 72 -18.55 -31.26 -12.05
N PRO A 73 -18.63 -32.00 -13.18
CA PRO A 73 -18.43 -31.44 -14.50
C PRO A 73 -19.28 -30.18 -14.76
N PRO A 74 -18.68 -29.11 -15.30
CA PRO A 74 -17.33 -29.02 -15.86
C PRO A 74 -16.21 -28.69 -14.86
N ILE A 75 -16.48 -28.69 -13.54
CA ILE A 75 -15.54 -28.29 -12.50
C ILE A 75 -14.71 -29.50 -12.03
N SER A 76 -13.40 -29.41 -12.15
CA SER A 76 -12.48 -30.46 -11.73
C SER A 76 -12.45 -30.66 -10.21
N LYS A 77 -12.12 -31.89 -9.78
CA LYS A 77 -11.76 -32.19 -8.39
C LYS A 77 -10.66 -31.24 -7.89
N GLY A 78 -10.75 -30.81 -6.63
CA GLY A 78 -9.78 -29.92 -6.00
C GLY A 78 -10.00 -28.43 -6.27
N TYR A 79 -11.00 -28.06 -7.09
CA TYR A 79 -11.33 -26.66 -7.33
C TYR A 79 -11.78 -25.95 -6.05
N GLU A 80 -11.23 -24.76 -5.77
CA GLU A 80 -11.59 -23.92 -4.61
C GLU A 80 -12.92 -23.22 -4.89
N VAL A 81 -13.97 -23.64 -4.17
CA VAL A 81 -15.33 -23.09 -4.33
C VAL A 81 -15.63 -21.93 -3.38
N ALA A 82 -14.85 -21.83 -2.31
CA ALA A 82 -14.93 -20.75 -1.34
C ALA A 82 -13.63 -20.65 -0.56
N TRP A 83 -13.32 -19.44 -0.09
CA TRP A 83 -12.28 -19.19 0.88
C TRP A 83 -12.65 -17.98 1.73
N GLU A 84 -11.98 -17.83 2.87
CA GLU A 84 -12.04 -16.63 3.70
C GLU A 84 -10.72 -16.44 4.45
N GLN A 85 -10.34 -15.19 4.72
CA GLN A 85 -9.11 -14.85 5.43
C GLN A 85 -9.38 -13.98 6.67
N PHE A 86 -8.67 -14.26 7.75
CA PHE A 86 -8.77 -13.55 9.02
C PHE A 86 -7.39 -13.11 9.49
N LYS A 87 -7.25 -11.82 9.80
CA LYS A 87 -6.07 -11.33 10.54
C LYS A 87 -6.09 -11.90 11.95
N LEU A 88 -4.99 -12.52 12.35
CA LEU A 88 -4.80 -13.03 13.70
C LEU A 88 -4.22 -11.90 14.58
N PRO A 89 -4.60 -11.83 15.87
CA PRO A 89 -4.20 -10.75 16.77
C PRO A 89 -2.80 -10.99 17.37
N PHE A 90 -1.87 -11.46 16.55
CA PHE A 90 -0.48 -11.73 16.91
C PHE A 90 0.38 -10.60 16.34
N TYR A 91 1.14 -9.93 17.20
CA TYR A 91 2.06 -8.89 16.78
C TYR A 91 3.10 -8.62 17.86
N GLU A 92 4.36 -8.57 17.45
CA GLU A 92 5.45 -8.01 18.23
C GLU A 92 6.05 -6.84 17.44
N PRO A 93 6.26 -5.66 18.04
CA PRO A 93 6.88 -4.54 17.32
C PRO A 93 8.28 -4.89 16.82
N GLY A 94 8.60 -4.46 15.59
CA GLY A 94 9.95 -4.53 15.07
C GLY A 94 10.98 -3.76 15.92
N PRO A 95 12.27 -4.11 15.84
CA PRO A 95 13.32 -3.40 16.55
C PRO A 95 13.40 -1.95 16.11
N LYS A 96 13.73 -1.05 17.05
CA LYS A 96 14.01 0.35 16.72
C LYS A 96 15.42 0.47 16.14
N ILE A 97 15.56 1.21 15.07
CA ILE A 97 16.86 1.53 14.48
C ILE A 97 17.54 2.62 15.32
N ASP A 98 18.77 2.36 15.74
CA ASP A 98 19.63 3.36 16.37
C ASP A 98 20.36 4.17 15.30
N LEU A 99 19.83 5.36 15.00
CA LEU A 99 20.39 6.26 14.00
C LEU A 99 21.83 6.68 14.33
N SER A 100 22.24 6.69 15.60
CA SER A 100 23.59 7.15 15.99
C SER A 100 24.71 6.27 15.44
N ARG A 101 24.38 5.02 15.06
CA ARG A 101 25.32 4.04 14.51
C ARG A 101 25.46 4.11 12.99
N LEU A 102 24.62 4.91 12.33
CA LEU A 102 24.63 5.05 10.88
C LEU A 102 25.60 6.15 10.41
N PRO A 103 26.10 6.06 9.17
CA PRO A 103 26.91 7.10 8.54
C PRO A 103 26.22 8.47 8.55
N LYS A 104 26.99 9.53 8.29
CA LYS A 104 26.44 10.90 8.24
C LYS A 104 25.83 11.21 6.88
N LEU A 105 24.84 12.10 6.88
CA LEU A 105 24.32 12.78 5.70
C LEU A 105 25.03 14.12 5.50
N LEU A 106 25.16 14.53 4.25
CA LEU A 106 25.56 15.87 3.86
C LEU A 106 24.44 16.54 3.06
N LEU A 107 24.01 17.72 3.52
CA LEU A 107 23.12 18.62 2.78
C LEU A 107 23.92 19.75 2.11
N ASP A 108 23.97 19.76 0.79
CA ASP A 108 24.44 20.91 0.01
C ASP A 108 23.23 21.69 -0.56
N LYS A 109 23.23 22.99 -0.29
CA LYS A 109 22.17 23.93 -0.69
C LYS A 109 22.61 24.85 -1.83
N LYS A 110 23.69 24.56 -2.57
CA LYS A 110 24.13 25.38 -3.71
C LYS A 110 23.35 25.10 -4.99
N GLY A 111 23.30 26.07 -5.89
CA GLY A 111 22.63 25.94 -7.20
C GLY A 111 21.12 25.79 -7.09
N GLU A 112 20.52 25.11 -8.06
CA GLU A 112 19.05 24.97 -8.20
C GLU A 112 18.46 23.80 -7.40
N PHE A 113 19.29 22.96 -6.79
CA PHE A 113 18.89 21.73 -6.11
C PHE A 113 19.35 21.71 -4.64
N PHE A 114 18.58 21.06 -3.77
CA PHE A 114 19.14 20.51 -2.53
C PHE A 114 19.76 19.15 -2.87
N GLN A 115 21.05 19.02 -2.64
CA GLN A 115 21.81 17.80 -2.89
C GLN A 115 22.05 17.11 -1.54
N ILE A 116 21.50 15.92 -1.39
CA ILE A 116 21.67 15.09 -0.19
C ILE A 116 22.60 13.95 -0.55
N LYS A 117 23.68 13.77 0.21
CA LYS A 117 24.65 12.69 0.01
C LYS A 117 24.72 11.82 1.26
N GLY A 118 24.41 10.54 1.10
CA GLY A 118 24.72 9.49 2.07
C GLY A 118 25.98 8.73 1.66
N GLU A 119 26.26 7.61 2.33
CA GLU A 119 27.44 6.77 2.03
C GLU A 119 27.37 6.17 0.61
N ASN A 120 26.20 5.62 0.24
CA ASN A 120 26.00 4.88 -1.00
C ASN A 120 24.92 5.48 -1.91
N PHE A 121 24.41 6.67 -1.58
CA PHE A 121 23.34 7.28 -2.35
C PHE A 121 23.42 8.80 -2.44
N THR A 122 22.77 9.34 -3.46
CA THR A 122 22.56 10.78 -3.64
C THR A 122 21.12 11.07 -4.04
N ILE A 123 20.55 12.13 -3.48
CA ILE A 123 19.19 12.60 -3.80
C ILE A 123 19.27 14.07 -4.21
N ALA A 124 18.60 14.43 -5.31
CA ALA A 124 18.49 15.81 -5.79
C ALA A 124 17.03 16.30 -5.71
N VAL A 125 16.77 17.33 -4.90
CA VAL A 125 15.45 17.96 -4.79
C VAL A 125 15.48 19.32 -5.48
N TYR A 126 14.63 19.53 -6.48
CA TYR A 126 14.56 20.80 -7.20
C TYR A 126 13.92 21.88 -6.33
N LYS A 127 14.61 23.01 -6.13
CA LYS A 127 14.18 24.04 -5.18
C LYS A 127 12.91 24.79 -5.59
N ASN A 128 12.61 24.84 -6.89
CA ASN A 128 11.44 25.57 -7.38
C ASN A 128 10.14 24.79 -7.12
N THR A 129 10.18 23.46 -7.14
CA THR A 129 8.98 22.61 -7.03
C THR A 129 8.93 21.74 -5.77
N GLY A 130 10.07 21.54 -5.11
CA GLY A 130 10.24 20.57 -4.02
C GLY A 130 10.16 19.11 -4.48
N GLU A 131 10.34 18.85 -5.77
CA GLU A 131 10.29 17.52 -6.36
C GLU A 131 11.65 16.82 -6.27
N ILE A 132 11.65 15.54 -5.92
CA ILE A 132 12.84 14.69 -6.09
C ILE A 132 13.00 14.42 -7.59
N THR A 133 14.15 14.85 -8.13
CA THR A 133 14.49 14.78 -9.56
C THR A 133 15.57 13.73 -9.86
N SER A 134 16.12 13.13 -8.82
CA SER A 134 17.04 11.99 -8.90
C SER A 134 17.18 11.38 -7.50
N TYR A 135 17.18 10.05 -7.45
CA TYR A 135 17.64 9.25 -6.32
C TYR A 135 18.51 8.12 -6.87
N VAL A 136 19.83 8.29 -6.78
CA VAL A 136 20.81 7.27 -7.16
C VAL A 136 21.25 6.47 -5.94
N PHE A 137 21.24 5.14 -6.02
CA PHE A 137 21.84 4.22 -5.05
C PHE A 137 22.88 3.34 -5.74
N GLN A 138 24.12 3.34 -5.24
CA GLN A 138 25.25 2.56 -5.77
C GLN A 138 25.41 2.69 -7.30
N GLY A 139 25.23 3.90 -7.84
CA GLY A 139 25.33 4.19 -9.27
C GLY A 139 24.09 3.86 -10.10
N THR A 140 23.05 3.28 -9.49
CA THR A 140 21.76 3.01 -10.15
C THR A 140 20.75 4.10 -9.81
N GLU A 141 20.20 4.76 -10.83
CA GLU A 141 19.08 5.68 -10.67
C GLU A 141 17.84 4.88 -10.26
N LEU A 142 17.17 5.25 -9.17
CA LEU A 142 15.96 4.61 -8.67
C LEU A 142 14.71 5.43 -9.01
N ILE A 143 14.81 6.76 -8.98
CA ILE A 143 13.67 7.67 -9.18
C ILE A 143 14.07 8.78 -10.14
N LYS A 144 13.46 8.81 -11.34
CA LYS A 144 13.70 9.87 -12.33
C LYS A 144 12.98 11.17 -11.95
N THR A 145 11.73 11.07 -11.50
CA THR A 145 10.92 12.23 -11.11
C THR A 145 9.89 11.85 -10.04
N GLY A 146 9.53 12.83 -9.22
CA GLY A 146 8.59 12.66 -8.11
C GLY A 146 9.21 12.01 -6.87
N PRO A 147 8.39 11.68 -5.86
CA PRO A 147 6.95 11.70 -5.90
C PRO A 147 6.34 13.11 -5.90
N MET A 148 5.30 13.32 -6.71
CA MET A 148 4.48 14.55 -6.74
C MET A 148 3.03 14.24 -6.39
N PRO A 149 2.28 15.19 -5.83
CA PRO A 149 0.87 14.98 -5.51
C PRO A 149 0.05 14.66 -6.76
N ASN A 150 -0.85 13.68 -6.65
CA ASN A 150 -1.77 13.30 -7.72
C ASN A 150 -3.17 13.05 -7.15
N PHE A 151 -4.13 13.88 -7.59
CA PHE A 151 -5.51 13.86 -7.10
C PHE A 151 -6.49 13.27 -8.10
N TRP A 152 -5.99 12.71 -9.20
CA TRP A 152 -6.80 12.26 -10.33
C TRP A 152 -6.58 10.77 -10.62
N ARG A 153 -7.58 10.17 -11.25
CA ARG A 153 -7.50 8.85 -11.87
C ARG A 153 -8.16 8.89 -13.24
N ALA A 154 -7.73 8.02 -14.14
CA ALA A 154 -8.42 7.82 -15.42
C ALA A 154 -9.91 7.47 -15.15
N PRO A 155 -10.87 8.17 -15.78
CA PRO A 155 -12.29 7.86 -15.61
C PRO A 155 -12.64 6.47 -16.16
N THR A 156 -13.53 5.77 -15.47
CA THR A 156 -14.20 4.55 -15.94
C THR A 156 -15.52 4.89 -16.63
N ASP A 157 -16.20 3.92 -17.25
CA ASP A 157 -17.53 4.13 -17.82
C ASP A 157 -18.55 4.65 -16.80
N ASN A 158 -18.48 4.15 -15.55
CA ASN A 158 -19.33 4.62 -14.46
C ASN A 158 -19.11 6.12 -14.19
N ASP A 159 -17.86 6.58 -14.27
CA ASP A 159 -17.50 7.99 -14.05
C ASP A 159 -18.00 8.89 -15.16
N PHE A 160 -17.96 8.42 -16.41
CA PHE A 160 -18.59 9.12 -17.51
C PHE A 160 -20.11 9.19 -17.31
N GLY A 161 -20.73 8.10 -16.85
CA GLY A 161 -22.17 8.00 -16.61
C GLY A 161 -22.74 9.08 -15.67
N TRP A 162 -22.00 9.44 -14.61
CA TRP A 162 -22.44 10.51 -13.70
C TRP A 162 -21.77 11.89 -13.98
N GLY A 163 -20.89 11.98 -14.98
CA GLY A 163 -20.25 13.23 -15.39
C GLY A 163 -19.06 13.66 -14.52
N MET A 164 -18.37 12.69 -13.89
CA MET A 164 -17.19 12.90 -13.06
C MET A 164 -16.12 13.80 -13.71
N PRO A 165 -15.75 13.63 -15.00
CA PRO A 165 -14.67 14.43 -15.59
C PRO A 165 -14.98 15.93 -15.60
N ARG A 166 -16.26 16.29 -15.75
CA ARG A 166 -16.74 17.67 -15.71
C ARG A 166 -16.84 18.18 -14.28
N ARG A 167 -17.44 17.39 -13.38
CA ARG A 167 -17.73 17.81 -11.99
C ARG A 167 -16.49 17.91 -11.13
N LEU A 168 -15.55 16.98 -11.29
CA LEU A 168 -14.35 16.86 -10.45
C LEU A 168 -13.08 17.37 -11.14
N GLY A 169 -13.20 17.91 -12.37
CA GLY A 169 -12.06 18.27 -13.22
C GLY A 169 -11.07 19.26 -12.59
N VAL A 170 -11.49 20.02 -11.58
CA VAL A 170 -10.61 20.88 -10.76
C VAL A 170 -9.43 20.12 -10.15
N TRP A 171 -9.61 18.83 -9.85
CA TRP A 171 -8.57 17.98 -9.26
C TRP A 171 -7.56 17.43 -10.27
N ARG A 172 -7.89 17.44 -11.58
CA ARG A 172 -7.11 16.75 -12.61
C ARG A 172 -5.65 17.17 -12.66
N GLU A 173 -5.44 18.49 -12.65
CA GLU A 173 -4.12 19.09 -12.79
C GLU A 173 -3.69 19.80 -11.51
N ALA A 174 -4.44 19.65 -10.41
CA ALA A 174 -4.20 20.42 -9.19
C ALA A 174 -2.81 20.16 -8.58
N GLY A 175 -2.31 18.93 -8.67
CA GLY A 175 -0.95 18.59 -8.21
C GLY A 175 0.14 19.16 -9.12
N ASP A 176 -0.08 19.16 -10.43
CA ASP A 176 0.89 19.62 -11.45
C ASP A 176 0.95 21.15 -11.54
N LYS A 177 -0.19 21.82 -11.36
CA LYS A 177 -0.34 23.29 -11.38
C LYS A 177 -0.24 23.94 -10.01
N ARG A 178 0.21 23.21 -8.99
CA ARG A 178 0.43 23.78 -7.66
C ARG A 178 1.51 24.86 -7.70
N ILE A 179 1.40 25.83 -6.83
CA ILE A 179 2.42 26.87 -6.61
C ILE A 179 3.18 26.51 -5.33
N THR A 180 4.50 26.44 -5.38
CA THR A 180 5.34 26.29 -4.20
C THR A 180 5.44 27.61 -3.47
N ASP A 181 4.78 27.73 -2.32
CA ASP A 181 4.78 28.96 -1.51
C ASP A 181 6.06 29.07 -0.67
N LYS A 182 6.49 27.95 -0.10
CA LYS A 182 7.66 27.87 0.77
C LYS A 182 8.31 26.50 0.63
N LEU A 183 9.63 26.49 0.58
CA LEU A 183 10.45 25.28 0.64
C LEU A 183 11.66 25.52 1.52
N THR A 184 11.81 24.70 2.57
CA THR A 184 12.95 24.76 3.49
C THR A 184 13.61 23.39 3.60
N ALA A 185 14.94 23.37 3.71
CA ALA A 185 15.72 22.16 3.94
C ALA A 185 16.65 22.38 5.14
N GLU A 186 16.62 21.48 6.11
CA GLU A 186 17.35 21.62 7.37
C GLU A 186 18.08 20.31 7.74
N GLN A 187 19.31 20.44 8.22
CA GLN A 187 20.08 19.32 8.77
C GLN A 187 19.66 19.16 10.24
N ILE A 188 18.77 18.22 10.51
CA ILE A 188 18.19 18.02 11.86
C ILE A 188 19.21 17.36 12.78
N SER A 189 19.98 16.40 12.26
CA SER A 189 21.09 15.76 12.95
C SER A 189 22.16 15.35 11.94
N ALA A 190 23.24 14.69 12.39
CA ALA A 190 24.21 14.13 11.46
C ALA A 190 23.61 13.02 10.57
N GLN A 191 22.48 12.41 10.92
CA GLN A 191 21.85 11.29 10.22
C GLN A 191 20.47 11.59 9.65
N GLU A 192 19.95 12.79 9.84
CA GLU A 192 18.60 13.18 9.40
C GLU A 192 18.61 14.57 8.78
N ILE A 193 17.97 14.67 7.62
CA ILE A 193 17.65 15.92 6.92
C ILE A 193 16.12 16.00 6.79
N GLN A 194 15.55 17.17 7.06
CA GLN A 194 14.15 17.45 6.81
C GLN A 194 13.99 18.47 5.69
N ILE A 195 13.03 18.24 4.80
CA ILE A 195 12.61 19.20 3.78
C ILE A 195 11.11 19.41 3.90
N ASP A 196 10.70 20.65 4.15
CA ASP A 196 9.30 21.04 4.27
C ASP A 196 8.87 21.89 3.08
N LEU A 197 7.79 21.48 2.44
CA LEU A 197 7.16 22.13 1.30
C LEU A 197 5.74 22.55 1.67
N VAL A 198 5.44 23.85 1.49
CA VAL A 198 4.09 24.39 1.50
C VAL A 198 3.72 24.76 0.07
N SER A 199 2.59 24.25 -0.42
CA SER A 199 2.08 24.55 -1.75
C SER A 199 0.63 25.04 -1.70
N THR A 200 0.28 25.94 -2.62
CA THR A 200 -1.09 26.31 -2.93
C THR A 200 -1.58 25.52 -4.14
N LEU A 201 -2.70 24.80 -4.00
CA LEU A 201 -3.38 24.16 -5.11
C LEU A 201 -4.31 25.15 -5.83
N PRO A 202 -4.48 25.07 -7.16
CA PRO A 202 -5.43 25.90 -7.89
C PRO A 202 -6.89 25.64 -7.46
N THR A 203 -7.15 24.50 -6.81
CA THR A 203 -8.46 24.13 -6.27
C THR A 203 -8.79 24.97 -5.03
N ALA A 204 -9.48 26.08 -5.25
CA ALA A 204 -9.91 27.06 -4.24
C ALA A 204 -8.77 27.64 -3.38
N SER A 205 -7.52 27.66 -3.86
CA SER A 205 -6.35 28.09 -3.10
C SER A 205 -6.10 27.26 -1.83
N SER A 206 -6.48 25.98 -1.85
CA SER A 206 -6.27 25.05 -0.73
C SER A 206 -4.77 24.80 -0.51
N LYS A 207 -4.37 24.54 0.74
CA LYS A 207 -2.98 24.27 1.10
C LYS A 207 -2.67 22.79 1.04
N TYR A 208 -1.46 22.48 0.59
CA TYR A 208 -0.90 21.15 0.55
C TYR A 208 0.51 21.17 1.13
N TYR A 209 0.75 20.31 2.11
CA TYR A 209 2.00 20.24 2.85
C TYR A 209 2.67 18.91 2.56
N THR A 210 3.97 18.95 2.25
CA THR A 210 4.81 17.76 2.14
C THR A 210 6.03 17.93 3.02
N THR A 211 6.31 16.93 3.86
CA THR A 211 7.53 16.84 4.64
C THR A 211 8.29 15.58 4.22
N TYR A 212 9.51 15.74 3.72
CA TYR A 212 10.46 14.66 3.52
C TYR A 212 11.39 14.59 4.72
N ARG A 213 11.47 13.43 5.38
CA ARG A 213 12.51 13.12 6.37
C ARG A 213 13.44 12.07 5.76
N ILE A 214 14.66 12.48 5.47
CA ILE A 214 15.67 11.68 4.78
C ILE A 214 16.69 11.22 5.82
N PHE A 215 16.90 9.90 5.90
CA PHE A 215 17.83 9.29 6.86
C PHE A 215 19.09 8.77 6.16
N SER A 216 20.17 8.62 6.94
CA SER A 216 21.43 8.07 6.42
C SER A 216 21.38 6.60 6.01
N SER A 217 20.30 5.88 6.34
CA SER A 217 19.97 4.57 5.77
C SER A 217 19.58 4.64 4.30
N GLY A 218 19.17 5.80 3.79
CA GLY A 218 18.52 5.96 2.48
C GLY A 218 16.99 6.00 2.57
N ASP A 219 16.42 5.76 3.75
CA ASP A 219 14.98 5.86 3.94
C ASP A 219 14.51 7.31 3.80
N ILE A 220 13.38 7.48 3.11
CA ILE A 220 12.67 8.76 2.99
C ILE A 220 11.26 8.57 3.52
N ILE A 221 10.97 9.15 4.69
CA ILE A 221 9.60 9.21 5.20
C ILE A 221 8.93 10.45 4.59
N ILE A 222 7.82 10.24 3.88
CA ILE A 222 7.07 11.30 3.21
C ILE A 222 5.72 11.46 3.90
N ASN A 223 5.52 12.61 4.55
CA ASN A 223 4.24 12.96 5.13
C ASN A 223 3.55 13.99 4.24
N ASN A 224 2.27 13.78 3.95
CA ASN A 224 1.46 14.70 3.17
C ASN A 224 0.22 15.10 3.96
N SER A 225 -0.13 16.39 3.92
CA SER A 225 -1.36 16.90 4.51
C SER A 225 -2.05 17.85 3.54
N PHE A 226 -3.38 17.85 3.56
CA PHE A 226 -4.21 18.70 2.75
C PHE A 226 -5.17 19.48 3.63
N GLU A 227 -5.18 20.80 3.44
CA GLU A 227 -6.03 21.73 4.16
C GLU A 227 -6.92 22.45 3.14
N PRO A 228 -8.22 22.09 3.05
CA PRO A 228 -9.13 22.72 2.12
C PRO A 228 -9.37 24.17 2.51
N ALA A 229 -9.28 25.10 1.56
CA ALA A 229 -9.52 26.52 1.84
C ALA A 229 -10.98 26.82 2.26
N ASN A 230 -11.91 25.96 1.85
CA ASN A 230 -13.30 25.99 2.27
C ASN A 230 -13.94 24.60 2.08
N THR A 231 -15.16 24.44 2.56
CA THR A 231 -15.92 23.17 2.48
C THR A 231 -16.69 23.00 1.17
N ASN A 232 -16.71 23.99 0.28
CA ASN A 232 -17.41 23.96 -1.00
C ASN A 232 -16.56 23.35 -2.13
N LEU A 233 -15.72 22.36 -1.80
CA LEU A 233 -14.93 21.62 -2.76
C LEU A 233 -15.69 20.36 -3.19
N PRO A 234 -15.63 19.99 -4.48
CA PRO A 234 -16.15 18.70 -4.90
C PRO A 234 -15.29 17.57 -4.35
N GLU A 235 -15.84 16.36 -4.27
CA GLU A 235 -15.12 15.18 -3.79
C GLU A 235 -13.80 14.94 -4.57
N MET A 236 -12.82 14.36 -3.89
CA MET A 236 -11.50 14.12 -4.45
C MET A 236 -11.40 12.68 -4.99
N PRO A 237 -11.08 12.47 -6.28
CA PRO A 237 -11.02 11.13 -6.87
C PRO A 237 -9.96 10.20 -6.27
N ARG A 238 -8.83 10.77 -5.83
CA ARG A 238 -7.69 10.07 -5.24
C ARG A 238 -6.92 11.05 -4.36
N PHE A 239 -6.33 10.58 -3.26
CA PHE A 239 -5.33 11.32 -2.52
C PHE A 239 -4.05 10.46 -2.48
N GLY A 240 -3.01 10.90 -3.17
CA GLY A 240 -1.77 10.14 -3.25
C GLY A 240 -0.70 10.87 -4.05
N MET A 241 0.35 10.13 -4.41
CA MET A 241 1.47 10.66 -5.18
C MET A 241 1.71 9.82 -6.44
N LYS A 242 2.37 10.41 -7.43
CA LYS A 242 2.88 9.74 -8.63
C LYS A 242 4.39 9.97 -8.72
N MET A 243 5.13 8.97 -9.18
CA MET A 243 6.57 9.06 -9.44
C MET A 243 6.90 8.28 -10.72
N THR A 244 8.04 8.58 -11.32
CA THR A 244 8.53 7.89 -12.51
C THR A 244 9.82 7.16 -12.16
N LEU A 245 9.81 5.84 -12.33
CA LEU A 245 11.00 5.01 -12.22
C LEU A 245 11.66 4.84 -13.59
N PRO A 246 12.95 4.45 -13.66
CA PRO A 246 13.56 3.95 -14.88
C PRO A 246 12.80 2.75 -15.48
N VAL A 247 12.91 2.57 -16.80
CA VAL A 247 12.11 1.59 -17.56
C VAL A 247 12.53 0.15 -17.26
N GLU A 248 13.74 -0.03 -16.74
CA GLU A 248 14.36 -1.31 -16.40
C GLU A 248 13.67 -2.00 -15.20
N PHE A 249 12.87 -1.28 -14.42
CA PHE A 249 12.10 -1.81 -13.28
C PHE A 249 10.72 -2.33 -13.71
N GLU A 250 10.69 -3.52 -14.32
CA GLU A 250 9.45 -4.12 -14.87
C GLU A 250 8.76 -5.12 -13.93
N ASN A 251 9.43 -5.55 -12.87
CA ASN A 251 8.90 -6.53 -11.92
C ASN A 251 8.43 -5.87 -10.64
N ILE A 252 7.23 -6.23 -10.18
CA ILE A 252 6.63 -5.70 -8.96
C ILE A 252 6.33 -6.86 -8.02
N THR A 253 6.86 -6.76 -6.79
CA THR A 253 6.45 -7.61 -5.67
C THR A 253 5.77 -6.71 -4.64
N TRP A 254 4.65 -7.16 -4.08
CA TRP A 254 3.97 -6.44 -3.01
C TRP A 254 3.40 -7.44 -2.00
N TYR A 255 3.32 -7.00 -0.75
CA TYR A 255 2.58 -7.69 0.29
C TYR A 255 1.28 -6.95 0.56
N GLY A 256 0.15 -7.59 0.24
CA GLY A 256 -1.19 -6.99 0.31
C GLY A 256 -2.23 -7.82 -0.45
N ARG A 257 -3.41 -7.24 -0.70
CA ARG A 257 -4.50 -7.91 -1.45
C ARG A 257 -4.08 -8.23 -2.88
N GLY A 258 -4.53 -9.37 -3.40
CA GLY A 258 -4.15 -9.83 -4.73
C GLY A 258 -4.70 -11.23 -5.09
N PRO A 259 -4.28 -11.80 -6.23
CA PRO A 259 -3.31 -11.27 -7.18
C PRO A 259 -3.90 -10.24 -8.15
N HIS A 260 -5.23 -10.12 -8.23
CA HIS A 260 -5.90 -9.24 -9.18
C HIS A 260 -6.20 -7.86 -8.60
N GLU A 261 -6.47 -6.92 -9.50
CA GLU A 261 -6.85 -5.55 -9.15
C GLU A 261 -8.09 -5.50 -8.25
N ASN A 262 -8.00 -4.69 -7.21
CA ASN A 262 -9.06 -4.45 -6.25
C ASN A 262 -9.18 -2.97 -5.91
N TYR A 263 -10.39 -2.57 -5.53
CA TYR A 263 -10.77 -1.19 -5.22
C TYR A 263 -11.50 -1.12 -3.89
N TRP A 264 -11.70 0.08 -3.34
CA TRP A 264 -12.30 0.27 -2.01
C TRP A 264 -13.63 -0.48 -1.85
N ASP A 265 -14.46 -0.49 -2.88
CA ASP A 265 -15.76 -1.14 -2.98
C ASP A 265 -15.74 -2.54 -3.64
N ARG A 266 -14.60 -2.99 -4.17
CA ARG A 266 -14.42 -4.33 -4.79
C ARG A 266 -13.08 -4.95 -4.38
N LYS A 267 -13.02 -5.45 -3.15
CA LYS A 267 -11.77 -5.98 -2.56
C LYS A 267 -11.91 -7.30 -1.81
N THR A 268 -13.12 -7.83 -1.67
CA THR A 268 -13.39 -9.06 -0.90
C THR A 268 -13.04 -10.34 -1.65
N GLY A 269 -12.84 -10.26 -2.97
CA GLY A 269 -12.36 -11.39 -3.78
C GLY A 269 -10.84 -11.46 -3.92
N ALA A 270 -10.12 -10.49 -3.37
CA ALA A 270 -8.67 -10.33 -3.44
C ALA A 270 -7.99 -10.56 -2.08
#